data_AF-A0A3Q9V810-F1
#
_entry.id   AF-A0A3Q9V810-F1
#
_cell.length_a   1.000
_cell.length_b   1.000
_cell.length_c   1.000
_cell.angle_alpha   90.00
_cell.angle_beta   90.00
_cell.angle_gamma   90.00
#
_symmetry.space_group_name_H-M   'P 1'
#
loop_
_entity.id
_entity.type
_entity.pdbx_description
1 polymer ?
#
loop_
_entity_poly.entity_id
_entity_poly.type
_entity_poly.pdbx_seq_one_letter_code
_entity_poly.pdbx_strand_id
1 'polypeptide(L)'
;MNKDIEIKKSPKKLYIFSEDREIILEDNSKAYVLFEIIENGEKFLVLTNGEAFIFTKEVNNRLEELEDSGEIEILLDLLSDFLDENILVDKDGNSIMDKLILDSEETNE
;
A
#
# COMPACT_ATOMS: atom_id res chain seq x y z
N MET A 1 -10.81 37.35 14.56
CA MET A 1 -10.96 35.88 14.41
C MET A 1 -10.48 35.55 13.01
N ASN A 2 -9.22 35.13 12.88
CA ASN A 2 -8.72 34.61 11.62
C ASN A 2 -9.37 33.24 11.45
N LYS A 3 -10.20 33.09 10.42
CA LYS A 3 -10.63 31.78 9.98
C LYS A 3 -9.45 31.20 9.24
N ASP A 4 -8.74 30.26 9.86
CA ASP A 4 -7.80 29.41 9.16
C ASP A 4 -8.55 28.76 7.99
N ILE A 5 -8.18 29.14 6.78
CA ILE A 5 -8.69 28.53 5.56
C ILE A 5 -7.91 27.24 5.43
N GLU A 6 -8.51 26.14 5.87
CA GLU A 6 -7.98 24.80 5.66
C GLU A 6 -8.08 24.50 4.15
N ILE A 7 -6.99 24.78 3.42
CA ILE A 7 -6.89 24.42 2.01
C ILE A 7 -6.72 22.90 1.97
N LYS A 8 -7.84 22.17 1.91
CA LYS A 8 -7.82 20.74 1.63
C LYS A 8 -7.14 20.54 0.27
N LYS A 9 -5.89 20.06 0.30
CA LYS A 9 -5.18 19.64 -0.91
C LYS A 9 -6.03 18.53 -1.54
N SER A 10 -6.30 18.64 -2.84
CA SER A 10 -6.94 17.55 -3.56
C SER A 10 -6.03 16.32 -3.50
N PRO A 11 -6.58 15.11 -3.28
CA PRO A 11 -5.78 13.90 -3.24
C PRO A 11 -4.99 13.73 -4.54
N LYS A 12 -3.76 13.22 -4.42
CA LYS A 12 -2.93 12.96 -5.59
C LYS A 12 -3.33 11.62 -6.21
N LYS A 13 -3.47 11.58 -7.54
CA LYS A 13 -3.65 10.31 -8.24
C LYS A 13 -2.33 9.56 -8.32
N LEU A 14 -2.33 8.30 -7.89
CA LEU A 14 -1.17 7.43 -7.91
C LEU A 14 -1.43 6.27 -8.87
N TYR A 15 -0.68 6.24 -9.98
CA TYR A 15 -0.80 5.19 -10.98
C TYR A 15 -0.02 3.96 -10.54
N ILE A 16 -0.74 2.92 -10.10
CA ILE A 16 -0.12 1.77 -9.43
C ILE A 16 0.47 0.78 -10.43
N PHE A 17 -0.26 0.49 -11.50
CA PHE A 17 0.19 -0.43 -12.55
C PHE A 17 1.13 0.26 -13.54
N SER A 18 2.31 0.64 -13.05
CA SER A 18 3.38 1.29 -13.81
C SER A 18 4.70 0.53 -13.65
N GLU A 19 5.54 0.56 -14.67
CA GLU A 19 6.85 -0.12 -14.68
C GLU A 19 7.75 0.35 -13.53
N ASP A 20 7.67 1.64 -13.15
CA ASP A 20 8.45 2.21 -12.05
C ASP A 20 8.09 1.63 -10.66
N ARG A 21 6.93 0.96 -10.56
CA ARG A 21 6.42 0.34 -9.32
C ARG A 21 6.38 -1.18 -9.41
N GLU A 22 6.70 -1.75 -10.56
CA GLU A 22 6.62 -3.19 -10.80
C GLU A 22 7.79 -3.91 -10.13
N ILE A 23 7.46 -4.97 -9.40
CA ILE A 23 8.40 -5.94 -8.84
C ILE A 23 8.04 -7.31 -9.40
N ILE A 24 9.05 -8.07 -9.77
CA ILE A 24 8.92 -9.48 -10.14
C ILE A 24 9.24 -10.32 -8.90
N LEU A 25 8.26 -11.07 -8.43
CA LEU A 25 8.42 -11.99 -7.30
C LEU A 25 9.16 -13.26 -7.74
N GLU A 26 9.62 -14.07 -6.78
CA GLU A 26 10.44 -15.27 -7.05
C GLU A 26 9.73 -16.30 -7.94
N ASP A 27 8.39 -16.32 -7.93
CA ASP A 27 7.55 -17.19 -8.76
C ASP A 27 7.29 -16.62 -10.18
N ASN A 28 7.94 -15.51 -10.55
CA ASN A 28 7.71 -14.70 -11.75
C ASN A 28 6.34 -14.02 -11.81
N SER A 29 5.58 -13.98 -10.72
CA SER A 29 4.39 -13.14 -10.65
C SER A 29 4.78 -11.66 -10.53
N LYS A 30 3.85 -10.79 -10.94
CA LYS A 30 4.03 -9.33 -10.89
C LYS A 30 3.30 -8.78 -9.67
N ALA A 31 4.02 -7.99 -8.89
CA ALA A 31 3.44 -7.18 -7.82
C ALA A 31 3.82 -5.71 -8.04
N TYR A 32 3.05 -4.79 -7.46
CA TYR A 32 3.26 -3.36 -7.61
C TYR A 32 3.39 -2.69 -6.25
N VAL A 33 4.41 -1.86 -6.07
CA VAL A 33 4.66 -1.13 -4.82
C VAL A 33 3.64 0.00 -4.67
N LEU A 34 2.83 -0.11 -3.62
CA LEU A 34 1.89 0.92 -3.20
C LEU A 34 2.57 1.93 -2.30
N PHE A 35 3.21 1.39 -1.26
CA PHE A 35 3.78 2.13 -0.16
C PHE A 35 5.11 1.49 0.24
N GLU A 36 6.10 2.32 0.53
CA GLU A 36 7.42 1.91 1.01
C GLU A 36 7.79 2.82 2.17
N ILE A 37 8.26 2.22 3.27
CA ILE A 37 8.77 2.94 4.43
C ILE A 37 10.01 2.26 4.98
N ILE A 38 10.91 3.06 5.55
CA ILE A 38 12.07 2.57 6.29
C ILE A 38 11.91 3.02 7.74
N GLU A 39 11.71 2.06 8.64
CA GLU A 39 11.52 2.28 10.08
C GLU A 39 12.55 1.45 10.84
N ASN A 40 13.27 2.06 11.78
CA ASN A 40 14.30 1.40 12.60
C ASN A 40 15.40 0.63 11.82
N GLY A 41 15.65 0.99 10.57
CA GLY A 41 16.62 0.32 9.69
C GLY A 41 16.06 -0.92 8.97
N GLU A 42 14.77 -1.21 9.17
CA GLU A 42 14.03 -2.22 8.42
C GLU A 42 13.22 -1.53 7.31
N LYS A 43 13.18 -2.16 6.14
CA LYS A 43 12.44 -1.67 4.99
C LYS A 43 11.15 -2.47 4.87
N PHE A 44 10.02 -1.78 4.90
CA PHE A 44 8.69 -2.36 4.75
C PHE A 44 8.08 -1.90 3.44
N LEU A 45 7.38 -2.80 2.76
CA LEU A 45 6.66 -2.51 1.53
C LEU A 45 5.25 -3.09 1.60
N VAL A 46 4.27 -2.29 1.19
CA VAL A 46 2.93 -2.78 0.85
C VAL A 46 2.87 -2.91 -0.66
N LEU A 47 2.64 -4.15 -1.11
CA LEU A 47 2.51 -4.48 -2.51
C LEU A 47 1.05 -4.78 -2.85
N THR A 48 0.74 -4.80 -4.14
CA THR A 48 -0.51 -5.35 -4.64
C THR A 48 -0.31 -6.07 -5.96
N ASN A 49 -1.07 -7.14 -6.18
CA ASN A 49 -1.25 -7.80 -7.47
C ASN A 49 -2.50 -7.27 -8.22
N GLY A 50 -3.21 -6.30 -7.64
CA GLY A 50 -4.48 -5.76 -8.13
C GLY A 50 -5.73 -6.38 -7.51
N GLU A 51 -5.58 -7.37 -6.63
CA GLU A 51 -6.68 -8.05 -5.93
C GLU A 51 -6.61 -7.83 -4.42
N ALA A 52 -5.40 -7.93 -3.83
CA ALA A 52 -5.17 -7.80 -2.40
C ALA A 52 -3.94 -6.93 -2.07
N PHE A 53 -3.84 -6.55 -0.80
CA PHE A 53 -2.63 -5.98 -0.22
C PHE A 53 -1.72 -7.09 0.30
N ILE A 54 -0.43 -6.99 -0.01
CA ILE A 54 0.60 -7.92 0.44
C ILE A 54 1.59 -7.12 1.28
N PHE A 55 1.63 -7.40 2.59
CA PHE A 55 2.51 -6.71 3.53
C PHE A 55 3.84 -7.45 3.59
N THR A 56 4.93 -6.76 3.30
CA THR A 56 6.26 -7.38 3.21
C THR A 56 7.31 -6.56 3.94
N LYS A 57 8.38 -7.22 4.35
CA LYS A 57 9.61 -6.57 4.81
C LYS A 57 10.83 -7.14 4.10
N GLU A 58 11.86 -6.32 4.00
CA GLU A 58 13.15 -6.74 3.46
C GLU A 58 13.99 -7.41 4.55
N VAL A 59 14.28 -8.70 4.37
CA VAL A 59 15.15 -9.51 5.24
C VAL A 59 16.26 -10.10 4.38
N ASN A 60 17.52 -9.79 4.69
CA ASN A 60 18.68 -10.29 3.94
C ASN A 60 18.59 -10.06 2.41
N ASN A 61 18.13 -8.89 1.98
CA ASN A 61 17.89 -8.52 0.57
C ASN A 61 16.82 -9.37 -0.12
N ARG A 62 15.86 -9.91 0.63
CA ARG A 62 14.70 -10.63 0.12
C ARG A 62 13.43 -10.04 0.72
N LEU A 63 12.35 -10.05 -0.05
CA LEU A 63 11.03 -9.69 0.45
C LEU A 63 10.43 -10.91 1.13
N GLU A 64 10.11 -10.78 2.41
CA GLU A 64 9.37 -11.76 3.19
C GLU A 64 8.01 -11.18 3.54
N GLU A 65 6.95 -11.98 3.42
CA GLU A 65 5.61 -11.58 3.85
C GLU A 65 5.59 -11.43 5.37
N LEU A 66 4.88 -10.41 5.85
CA LEU A 66 4.72 -10.18 7.27
C LEU A 66 3.70 -11.15 7.85
N GLU A 67 4.09 -11.88 8.90
CA GLU A 67 3.20 -12.74 9.68
C GLU A 67 2.85 -12.12 11.05
N ASP A 68 3.60 -11.10 11.50
CA ASP A 68 3.37 -10.43 12.78
C ASP A 68 2.20 -9.44 12.67
N SER A 69 1.13 -9.71 13.41
CA SER A 69 -0.08 -8.88 13.38
C SER A 69 0.16 -7.45 13.88
N GLY A 70 1.13 -7.24 14.79
CA GLY A 70 1.46 -5.90 15.27
C GLY A 70 2.17 -5.07 14.20
N GLU A 71 3.11 -5.68 13.46
CA GLU A 71 3.75 -5.03 12.31
C GLU A 71 2.71 -4.70 11.21
N ILE A 72 1.77 -5.61 10.95
CA ILE A 72 0.70 -5.40 9.97
C ILE A 72 -0.23 -4.26 10.41
N GLU A 73 -0.67 -4.22 11.66
CA GLU A 73 -1.52 -3.15 12.19
C GLU A 73 -0.86 -1.77 12.03
N ILE A 74 0.43 -1.66 12.33
CA ILE A 74 1.19 -0.41 12.15
C ILE A 74 1.23 -0.01 10.68
N LEU A 75 1.50 -0.95 9.77
CA LEU A 75 1.53 -0.65 8.34
C LEU A 75 0.16 -0.31 7.78
N LEU A 76 -0.92 -0.88 8.32
CA LEU A 76 -2.29 -0.53 7.96
C LEU A 76 -2.62 0.91 8.35
N ASP A 77 -2.23 1.35 9.55
CA ASP A 77 -2.41 2.74 9.98
C ASP A 77 -1.67 3.70 9.04
N LEU A 78 -0.40 3.40 8.73
CA LEU A 78 0.42 4.23 7.83
C LEU A 78 -0.11 4.22 6.39
N LEU A 79 -0.59 3.07 5.92
CA LEU A 79 -1.23 2.95 4.62
C LEU A 79 -2.53 3.76 4.57
N SER A 80 -3.33 3.75 5.65
CA SER A 80 -4.56 4.53 5.73
C SER A 80 -4.25 6.03 5.61
N ASP A 81 -3.28 6.54 6.36
CA ASP A 81 -2.83 7.94 6.27
C ASP A 81 -2.36 8.28 4.85
N PHE A 82 -1.65 7.36 4.20
CA PHE A 82 -1.22 7.53 2.82
C PHE A 82 -2.39 7.59 1.84
N LEU A 83 -3.41 6.75 2.02
CA LEU A 83 -4.59 6.68 1.16
C LEU A 83 -5.51 7.90 1.33
N ASP A 84 -5.53 8.52 2.51
CA ASP A 84 -6.24 9.78 2.72
C ASP A 84 -5.67 10.92 1.86
N GLU A 85 -4.37 10.88 1.58
CA GLU A 85 -3.70 11.85 0.71
C GLU A 85 -3.62 11.41 -0.77
N ASN A 86 -3.82 10.13 -1.07
CA ASN A 86 -3.56 9.55 -2.38
C ASN A 86 -4.71 8.64 -2.86
N ILE A 87 -5.18 8.89 -4.08
CA ILE A 87 -6.13 8.00 -4.77
C ILE A 87 -5.34 7.02 -5.63
N LEU A 88 -5.38 5.75 -5.29
CA LEU A 88 -4.80 4.68 -6.11
C LEU A 88 -5.63 4.50 -7.39
N VAL A 89 -4.98 4.61 -8.54
CA VAL A 89 -5.64 4.46 -9.84
C VAL A 89 -4.92 3.48 -10.76
N ASP A 90 -5.70 2.84 -11.63
CA ASP A 90 -5.17 2.02 -12.72
C ASP A 90 -4.61 2.89 -13.86
N LYS A 91 -4.09 2.23 -14.90
CA LYS A 91 -3.55 2.88 -16.12
C LYS A 91 -4.56 3.79 -16.84
N ASP A 92 -5.86 3.51 -16.68
CA ASP A 92 -6.97 4.24 -17.30
C ASP A 92 -7.48 5.36 -16.38
N GLY A 93 -6.93 5.49 -15.17
CA GLY A 93 -7.26 6.50 -14.18
C GLY A 93 -8.47 6.17 -13.30
N ASN A 94 -8.95 4.93 -13.31
CA ASN A 94 -10.03 4.46 -12.46
C ASN A 94 -9.49 4.09 -11.08
N SER A 95 -10.27 4.38 -10.03
CA SER A 95 -9.94 3.94 -8.67
C SER A 95 -9.78 2.42 -8.63
N ILE A 96 -8.73 1.94 -7.97
CA ILE A 96 -8.57 0.51 -7.69
C ILE A 96 -8.97 0.13 -6.26
N MET A 97 -9.29 1.13 -5.43
CA MET A 97 -9.67 0.90 -4.03
C MET A 97 -10.88 -0.02 -3.90
N ASP A 98 -11.86 0.08 -4.81
CA ASP A 98 -13.06 -0.77 -4.78
C ASP A 98 -12.77 -2.24 -5.11
N LYS A 99 -11.61 -2.52 -5.72
CA LYS A 99 -11.17 -3.87 -6.10
C LYS A 99 -10.21 -4.48 -5.08
N LEU A 100 -9.52 -3.63 -4.33
CA LEU A 100 -8.58 -4.04 -3.30
C LEU A 100 -9.38 -4.39 -2.05
N ILE A 101 -9.51 -5.68 -1.81
CA ILE A 101 -10.05 -6.17 -0.56
C ILE A 101 -8.89 -6.11 0.44
N LEU A 102 -9.06 -5.33 1.51
CA LEU A 102 -8.34 -5.61 2.75
C LEU A 102 -8.88 -6.96 3.19
N ASP A 103 -8.07 -8.00 3.08
CA ASP A 103 -8.42 -9.32 3.63
C ASP A 103 -8.29 -9.28 5.17
N SER A 104 -8.98 -8.32 5.79
CA SER A 104 -9.03 -8.10 7.22
C SER A 104 -10.33 -8.62 7.85
N GLU A 105 -11.19 -9.33 7.08
CA GLU A 105 -12.36 -10.02 7.63
C GLU A 105 -12.63 -11.37 6.95
N GLU A 106 -11.86 -12.40 7.31
CA GLU A 106 -12.45 -13.70 7.66
C GLU A 106 -12.22 -13.94 9.16
N THR A 107 -13.01 -13.26 9.99
CA THR A 107 -13.33 -13.77 11.32
C THR A 107 -14.82 -13.62 11.58
N ASN A 108 -15.48 -14.77 11.73
CA ASN A 108 -16.86 -15.04 12.17
C ASN A 108 -17.90 -15.29 11.05
N GLU A 109 -18.14 -16.57 10.75
CA GLU A 109 -19.25 -17.35 11.36
C GLU A 109 -18.88 -18.83 11.52
#